data_AF-A0A7Y2XS18-F1
#
_entry.id   AF-A0A7Y2XS18-F1
#
_cell.length_a   1.000
_cell.length_b   1.000
_cell.length_c   1.000
_cell.angle_alpha   90.00
_cell.angle_beta   90.00
_cell.angle_gamma   90.00
#
_symmetry.space_group_name_H-M   'P 1'
#
loop_
_entity.id
_entity.type
_entity.pdbx_description
1 polymer ?
#
loop_
_entity_poly.entity_id
_entity_poly.type
_entity_poly.pdbx_seq_one_letter_code
_entity_poly.pdbx_strand_id
1 'polypeptide(L)'
;MSYQVLARKWRPHTFEDLVGQEHVVQALVNGLDQDRVHHAFLLTGTRGVGKTTIARILAKCLNCEQGVSSTPCGECGSCIDVDEGRFVDMLEIDAASKTKVDDTRELLETVQYTPSRGRYKVYIIDEVHMLSGHSFNALLKTLEEPPPHVKFILATTDPQKLPITILSRCLRFSLTRLLPDQISSHLDKILQTESIDAEASAVMRIARAADGSMRDGLSLLDQAIAFGGGSLKDSDVASMLGSIDHVHIAAIIDALSSADAGGLMKIVNDLVSQSRNLESVLDELAEAMHRISLIHAAPAFRDPERADWDALVERAQLISPEDAQLYYQIAINGRRDLGLAPDPRTGLEMTLLRMLAFRPAEPGTGSAPAPVAKSAAAQDTGQPADEPEASAQATNRGLSSGRSEAVKAARAAFDQLHNAGDDGSPATPAAELPLEPDTASEQAGDKAAQDWASLQASLDLSGVTREFARNLQLEKRDEKRWRFLVPDALEQLGSQSVIRSLQSALSTHLGHEVTLDLHTEARPLESVAAV
;
A
#
# COMPACT_ATOMS: atom_id res chain seq x y z
N MET A 1 -18.59 -24.59 25.70
CA MET A 1 -19.08 -23.55 24.77
C MET A 1 -17.88 -23.08 23.96
N SER A 2 -17.98 -23.06 22.63
CA SER A 2 -16.88 -22.57 21.80
C SER A 2 -16.68 -21.07 22.05
N TYR A 3 -15.49 -20.68 22.50
CA TYR A 3 -15.12 -19.26 22.61
C TYR A 3 -15.32 -18.60 21.24
N GLN A 4 -16.25 -17.66 21.14
CA GLN A 4 -16.45 -16.84 19.95
C GLN A 4 -15.71 -15.53 20.16
N VAL A 5 -14.86 -15.18 19.19
CA VAL A 5 -14.17 -13.88 19.10
C VAL A 5 -15.19 -12.75 19.21
N LEU A 6 -14.91 -11.71 20.01
CA LEU A 6 -15.79 -10.55 20.22
C LEU A 6 -16.18 -9.91 18.89
N ALA A 7 -15.26 -9.83 17.93
CA ALA A 7 -15.51 -9.32 16.58
C ALA A 7 -16.63 -10.06 15.83
N ARG A 8 -16.94 -11.31 16.19
CA ARG A 8 -18.07 -12.08 15.64
C ARG A 8 -19.31 -11.98 16.53
N LYS A 9 -19.14 -12.05 17.85
CA LYS A 9 -20.24 -11.97 18.84
C LYS A 9 -20.96 -10.62 18.79
N TRP A 10 -20.21 -9.54 18.66
CA TRP A 10 -20.69 -8.16 18.66
C TRP A 10 -20.87 -7.57 17.26
N ARG A 11 -20.98 -8.41 16.23
CA ARG A 11 -21.29 -7.93 14.88
C ARG A 11 -22.71 -7.33 14.90
N PRO A 12 -22.89 -6.06 14.50
CA PRO A 12 -24.21 -5.42 14.44
C PRO A 12 -25.24 -6.23 13.64
N HIS A 13 -26.44 -6.39 14.19
CA HIS A 13 -27.55 -7.13 13.56
C HIS A 13 -28.61 -6.20 12.96
N THR A 14 -28.65 -4.94 13.42
CA THR A 14 -29.56 -3.89 12.96
C THR A 14 -28.79 -2.63 12.58
N PHE A 15 -29.45 -1.69 11.89
CA PHE A 15 -28.84 -0.41 11.56
C PHE A 15 -28.58 0.48 12.79
N GLU A 16 -29.34 0.31 13.87
CA GLU A 16 -29.21 1.08 15.11
C GLU A 16 -27.96 0.72 15.89
N ASP A 17 -27.50 -0.54 15.77
CA ASP A 17 -26.29 -1.04 16.41
C ASP A 17 -25.00 -0.57 15.71
N LEU A 18 -25.13 0.08 14.54
CA LEU A 18 -24.00 0.50 13.73
C LEU A 18 -23.44 1.84 14.21
N VAL A 19 -22.14 1.89 14.45
CA VAL A 19 -21.47 3.10 14.98
C VAL A 19 -20.95 3.98 13.83
N GLY A 20 -21.23 5.29 13.87
CA GLY A 20 -20.52 6.34 13.13
C GLY A 20 -20.79 6.44 11.61
N GLN A 21 -21.78 5.72 11.08
CA GLN A 21 -22.13 5.73 9.65
C GLN A 21 -23.53 6.31 9.41
N GLU A 22 -23.90 7.35 10.18
CA GLU A 22 -25.26 7.89 10.26
C GLU A 22 -25.78 8.33 8.88
N HIS A 23 -24.93 8.93 8.03
CA HIS A 23 -25.33 9.38 6.69
C HIS A 23 -25.67 8.23 5.75
N VAL A 24 -24.93 7.12 5.82
CA VAL A 24 -25.21 5.92 4.99
C VAL A 24 -26.46 5.22 5.49
N VAL A 25 -26.56 5.04 6.81
CA VAL A 25 -27.70 4.39 7.45
C VAL A 25 -28.99 5.16 7.13
N GLN A 26 -29.01 6.47 7.29
CA GLN A 26 -30.20 7.28 7.02
C GLN A 26 -30.66 7.13 5.56
N ALA A 27 -29.73 7.13 4.60
CA ALA A 27 -30.07 6.97 3.19
C ALA A 27 -30.63 5.58 2.87
N LEU A 28 -30.08 4.52 3.48
CA LEU A 28 -30.58 3.16 3.33
C LEU A 28 -31.95 2.97 3.98
N VAL A 29 -32.14 3.48 5.19
CA VAL A 29 -33.43 3.48 5.91
C VAL A 29 -34.51 4.17 5.08
N ASN A 30 -34.25 5.38 4.62
CA ASN A 30 -35.18 6.13 3.78
C ASN A 30 -35.50 5.40 2.47
N GLY A 31 -34.52 4.73 1.86
CA GLY A 31 -34.71 3.97 0.63
C GLY A 31 -35.58 2.73 0.82
N LEU A 32 -35.45 2.04 1.96
CA LEU A 32 -36.28 0.89 2.34
C LEU A 32 -37.71 1.32 2.66
N ASP A 33 -37.89 2.36 3.47
CA ASP A 33 -39.21 2.82 3.92
C ASP A 33 -40.05 3.43 2.79
N GLN A 34 -39.41 3.97 1.76
CA GLN A 34 -40.06 4.52 0.56
C GLN A 34 -40.24 3.49 -0.57
N ASP A 35 -39.87 2.23 -0.36
CA ASP A 35 -39.86 1.18 -1.39
C ASP A 35 -39.07 1.57 -2.66
N ARG A 36 -37.97 2.33 -2.47
CA ARG A 36 -37.07 2.83 -3.52
C ARG A 36 -35.72 2.12 -3.47
N VAL A 37 -35.74 0.80 -3.42
CA VAL A 37 -34.53 -0.02 -3.32
C VAL A 37 -33.86 -0.15 -4.69
N HIS A 38 -32.67 0.45 -4.83
CA HIS A 38 -31.84 0.33 -6.03
C HIS A 38 -31.48 -1.13 -6.34
N HIS A 39 -31.18 -1.46 -7.60
CA HIS A 39 -30.81 -2.82 -7.98
C HIS A 39 -29.36 -3.18 -7.60
N ALA A 40 -28.49 -2.17 -7.49
CA ALA A 40 -27.09 -2.33 -7.12
C ALA A 40 -26.60 -1.24 -6.16
N PHE A 41 -25.95 -1.65 -5.07
CA PHE A 41 -25.32 -0.80 -4.07
C PHE A 41 -23.82 -1.00 -4.09
N LEU A 42 -23.05 0.08 -3.98
CA LEU A 42 -21.59 0.04 -3.86
C LEU A 42 -21.15 0.66 -2.54
N LEU A 43 -20.68 -0.17 -1.62
CA LEU A 43 -20.14 0.20 -0.32
C LEU A 43 -18.61 0.38 -0.43
N THR A 44 -18.13 1.61 -0.26
CA THR A 44 -16.71 1.95 -0.35
C THR A 44 -16.17 2.38 1.01
N GLY A 45 -14.97 1.93 1.40
CA GLY A 45 -14.34 2.36 2.65
C GLY A 45 -13.21 1.42 3.06
N THR A 46 -12.41 1.82 4.05
CA THR A 46 -11.29 1.00 4.55
C THR A 46 -11.77 -0.34 5.10
N ARG A 47 -10.86 -1.29 5.33
CA ARG A 47 -11.21 -2.57 5.94
C ARG A 47 -11.80 -2.33 7.34
N GLY A 48 -12.79 -3.13 7.71
CA GLY A 48 -13.32 -3.16 9.07
C GLY A 48 -14.25 -2.01 9.50
N VAL A 49 -14.55 -1.04 8.63
CA VAL A 49 -15.55 0.03 8.89
C VAL A 49 -17.03 -0.42 8.79
N GLY A 50 -17.28 -1.71 8.52
CA GLY A 50 -18.64 -2.27 8.55
C GLY A 50 -19.30 -2.52 7.19
N LYS A 51 -18.57 -2.50 6.06
CA LYS A 51 -19.11 -2.74 4.70
C LYS A 51 -19.97 -4.02 4.62
N THR A 52 -19.37 -5.17 4.92
CA THR A 52 -20.04 -6.48 4.87
C THR A 52 -21.16 -6.59 5.91
N THR A 53 -21.03 -5.91 7.05
CA THR A 53 -22.08 -5.85 8.07
C THR A 53 -23.31 -5.12 7.56
N ILE A 54 -23.15 -3.93 6.97
CA ILE A 54 -24.25 -3.19 6.33
C ILE A 54 -24.88 -4.03 5.21
N ALA A 55 -24.08 -4.72 4.40
CA ALA A 55 -24.58 -5.58 3.33
C ALA A 55 -25.50 -6.68 3.85
N ARG A 56 -25.14 -7.33 4.96
CA ARG A 56 -25.96 -8.37 5.61
C ARG A 56 -27.23 -7.80 6.25
N ILE A 57 -27.14 -6.65 6.92
CA ILE A 57 -28.32 -5.97 7.48
C ILE A 57 -29.30 -5.61 6.36
N LEU A 58 -28.81 -5.07 5.25
CA LEU A 58 -29.63 -4.74 4.09
C LEU A 58 -30.27 -6.00 3.48
N ALA A 59 -29.52 -7.11 3.35
CA ALA A 59 -30.08 -8.38 2.89
C ALA A 59 -31.20 -8.89 3.82
N LYS A 60 -31.04 -8.71 5.14
CA LYS A 60 -32.04 -9.05 6.15
C LYS A 60 -33.31 -8.21 6.02
N CYS A 61 -33.16 -6.89 5.88
CA CYS A 61 -34.26 -5.96 5.64
C CYS A 61 -35.08 -6.31 4.40
N LEU A 62 -34.41 -6.75 3.32
CA LEU A 62 -35.07 -7.10 2.06
C LEU A 62 -35.81 -8.44 2.12
N ASN A 63 -35.32 -9.40 2.91
CA ASN A 63 -35.83 -10.78 2.95
C ASN A 63 -36.54 -11.16 4.25
N CYS A 64 -36.82 -10.19 5.11
CA CYS A 64 -37.61 -10.39 6.32
C CYS A 64 -39.02 -10.89 5.96
N GLU A 65 -39.49 -11.92 6.68
CA GLU A 65 -40.80 -12.52 6.45
C GLU A 65 -41.94 -11.53 6.77
N GLN A 66 -41.72 -10.61 7.71
CA GLN A 66 -42.68 -9.56 8.10
C GLN A 66 -42.88 -8.47 7.02
N GLY A 67 -42.00 -8.39 6.03
CA GLY A 67 -42.04 -7.34 5.01
C GLY A 67 -40.67 -6.68 4.79
N VAL A 68 -40.58 -5.87 3.73
CA VAL A 68 -39.41 -5.02 3.51
C VAL A 68 -39.51 -3.83 4.45
N SER A 69 -38.57 -3.70 5.38
CA SER A 69 -38.52 -2.61 6.35
C SER A 69 -37.07 -2.24 6.70
N SER A 70 -36.87 -1.01 7.15
CA SER A 70 -35.61 -0.56 7.75
C SER A 70 -35.27 -1.31 9.06
N THR A 71 -36.28 -1.82 9.77
CA THR A 71 -36.15 -2.56 11.03
C THR A 71 -36.49 -4.04 10.83
N PRO A 72 -35.48 -4.91 10.62
CA PRO A 72 -35.73 -6.35 10.48
C PRO A 72 -36.13 -6.95 11.83
N CYS A 73 -36.99 -7.97 11.84
CA CYS A 73 -37.51 -8.54 13.09
C CYS A 73 -36.48 -9.32 13.92
N GLY A 74 -35.40 -9.82 13.30
CA GLY A 74 -34.35 -10.60 13.98
C GLY A 74 -34.75 -12.03 14.39
N GLU A 75 -36.04 -12.34 14.47
CA GLU A 75 -36.55 -13.62 15.00
C GLU A 75 -37.08 -14.59 13.93
N CYS A 76 -37.40 -14.10 12.72
CA CYS A 76 -37.89 -14.98 11.65
C CYS A 76 -36.78 -15.86 11.07
N GLY A 77 -37.14 -16.98 10.43
CA GLY A 77 -36.15 -17.92 9.91
C GLY A 77 -35.22 -17.29 8.87
N SER A 78 -35.72 -16.42 7.99
CA SER A 78 -34.86 -15.66 7.06
C SER A 78 -33.85 -14.76 7.78
N CYS A 79 -34.23 -14.12 8.90
CA CYS A 79 -33.32 -13.24 9.64
C CYS A 79 -32.19 -14.04 10.31
N ILE A 80 -32.54 -15.15 10.96
CA ILE A 80 -31.60 -16.04 11.63
C ILE A 80 -30.63 -16.65 10.60
N ASP A 81 -31.15 -17.17 9.48
CA ASP A 81 -30.34 -17.78 8.43
C ASP A 81 -29.35 -16.78 7.81
N VAL A 82 -29.73 -15.51 7.68
CA VAL A 82 -28.85 -14.43 7.16
C VAL A 82 -27.73 -14.12 8.16
N ASP A 83 -28.04 -14.03 9.46
CA ASP A 83 -27.04 -13.79 10.51
C ASP A 83 -26.01 -14.91 10.60
N GLU A 84 -26.48 -16.16 10.45
CA GLU A 84 -25.61 -17.34 10.43
C GLU A 84 -24.86 -17.52 9.09
N GLY A 85 -25.22 -16.76 8.05
CA GLY A 85 -24.63 -16.87 6.71
C GLY A 85 -25.02 -18.13 5.96
N ARG A 86 -26.20 -18.70 6.24
CA ARG A 86 -26.73 -19.94 5.62
C ARG A 86 -27.97 -19.69 4.77
N PHE A 87 -28.38 -18.45 4.57
CA PHE A 87 -29.55 -18.10 3.81
C PHE A 87 -29.36 -18.40 2.31
N VAL A 88 -30.21 -19.25 1.75
CA VAL A 88 -30.09 -19.79 0.38
C VAL A 88 -30.12 -18.70 -0.69
N ASP A 89 -30.94 -17.66 -0.50
CA ASP A 89 -31.07 -16.55 -1.45
C ASP A 89 -30.12 -15.38 -1.15
N MET A 90 -29.12 -15.57 -0.30
CA MET A 90 -28.01 -14.64 -0.09
C MET A 90 -26.70 -15.35 -0.45
N LEU A 91 -26.07 -14.91 -1.54
CA LEU A 91 -24.76 -15.41 -1.94
C LEU A 91 -23.69 -14.41 -1.56
N GLU A 92 -22.79 -14.80 -0.66
CA GLU A 92 -21.64 -14.00 -0.26
C GLU A 92 -20.37 -14.53 -0.95
N ILE A 93 -19.82 -13.70 -1.82
CA ILE A 93 -18.66 -14.00 -2.65
C ILE A 93 -17.52 -13.10 -2.21
N ASP A 94 -16.37 -13.69 -1.89
CA ASP A 94 -15.13 -12.97 -1.59
C ASP A 94 -14.23 -13.04 -2.82
N ALA A 95 -14.12 -11.93 -3.54
CA ALA A 95 -13.35 -11.85 -4.77
C ALA A 95 -11.83 -11.98 -4.55
N ALA A 96 -11.33 -11.76 -3.33
CA ALA A 96 -9.91 -11.94 -3.01
C ALA A 96 -9.52 -13.43 -2.88
N SER A 97 -10.49 -14.33 -2.67
CA SER A 97 -10.20 -15.76 -2.54
C SER A 97 -9.95 -16.40 -3.91
N LYS A 98 -8.69 -16.81 -4.15
CA LYS A 98 -8.19 -17.29 -5.46
C LYS A 98 -8.97 -18.46 -6.06
N THR A 99 -9.65 -19.27 -5.25
CA THR A 99 -10.48 -20.40 -5.72
C THR A 99 -11.82 -19.97 -6.29
N LYS A 100 -12.36 -18.80 -5.89
CA LYS A 100 -13.71 -18.39 -6.28
C LYS A 100 -13.77 -17.58 -7.57
N VAL A 101 -12.63 -17.21 -8.16
CA VAL A 101 -12.62 -16.27 -9.31
C VAL A 101 -13.29 -16.90 -10.53
N ASP A 102 -13.05 -18.17 -10.82
CA ASP A 102 -13.77 -18.89 -11.89
C ASP A 102 -15.21 -19.23 -11.47
N ASP A 103 -15.43 -19.64 -10.22
CA ASP A 103 -16.77 -19.92 -9.65
C ASP A 103 -17.71 -18.69 -9.71
N THR A 104 -17.17 -17.47 -9.61
CA THR A 104 -17.99 -16.24 -9.64
C THR A 104 -18.81 -16.12 -10.92
N ARG A 105 -18.27 -16.58 -12.06
CA ARG A 105 -18.97 -16.51 -13.33
C ARG A 105 -20.18 -17.43 -13.35
N GLU A 106 -19.99 -18.69 -12.96
CA GLU A 106 -21.08 -19.68 -12.91
C GLU A 106 -22.18 -19.22 -11.96
N LEU A 107 -21.80 -18.66 -10.80
CA LEU A 107 -22.75 -18.09 -9.84
C LEU A 107 -23.53 -16.90 -10.42
N LEU A 108 -22.90 -16.04 -11.23
CA LEU A 108 -23.56 -14.94 -11.92
C LEU A 108 -24.48 -15.40 -13.05
N GLU A 109 -24.21 -16.55 -13.69
CA GLU A 109 -25.12 -17.14 -14.68
C GLU A 109 -26.42 -17.65 -14.02
N THR A 110 -26.39 -18.01 -12.73
CA THR A 110 -27.60 -18.36 -11.95
C THR A 110 -28.49 -17.17 -11.57
N VAL A 111 -28.12 -15.94 -11.94
CA VAL A 111 -28.86 -14.73 -11.55
C VAL A 111 -30.25 -14.65 -12.18
N GLN A 112 -30.48 -15.34 -13.31
CA GLN A 112 -31.77 -15.32 -14.00
C GLN A 112 -32.88 -16.11 -13.26
N TYR A 113 -32.51 -16.97 -12.30
CA TYR A 113 -33.46 -17.80 -11.58
C TYR A 113 -34.05 -17.06 -10.39
N THR A 114 -35.36 -17.20 -10.21
CA THR A 114 -36.11 -16.60 -9.10
C THR A 114 -35.63 -17.10 -7.73
N PRO A 115 -35.79 -16.31 -6.66
CA PRO A 115 -35.43 -16.72 -5.31
C PRO A 115 -36.24 -17.96 -4.87
N SER A 116 -35.63 -18.80 -4.02
CA SER A 116 -36.23 -20.05 -3.55
C SER A 116 -37.17 -19.85 -2.36
N ARG A 117 -36.80 -18.97 -1.43
CA ARG A 117 -37.53 -18.70 -0.18
C ARG A 117 -37.73 -17.20 0.07
N GLY A 118 -36.73 -16.38 -0.26
CA GLY A 118 -36.74 -14.93 -0.07
C GLY A 118 -37.60 -14.18 -1.08
N ARG A 119 -37.76 -12.87 -0.83
CA ARG A 119 -38.37 -11.94 -1.80
C ARG A 119 -37.36 -11.54 -2.88
N TYR A 120 -36.09 -11.42 -2.48
CA TYR A 120 -34.98 -11.03 -3.33
C TYR A 120 -33.82 -12.01 -3.21
N LYS A 121 -33.16 -12.25 -4.35
CA LYS A 121 -31.87 -12.93 -4.42
C LYS A 121 -30.76 -11.89 -4.31
N VAL A 122 -30.04 -11.91 -3.19
CA VAL A 122 -29.06 -10.89 -2.84
C VAL A 122 -27.65 -11.43 -3.07
N TYR A 123 -26.88 -10.74 -3.90
CA TYR A 123 -25.48 -11.05 -4.18
C TYR A 123 -24.59 -10.04 -3.46
N ILE A 124 -23.86 -10.50 -2.43
CA ILE A 124 -22.87 -9.71 -1.70
C ILE A 124 -21.50 -10.07 -2.27
N ILE A 125 -20.83 -9.11 -2.92
CA ILE A 125 -19.49 -9.31 -3.48
C ILE A 125 -18.52 -8.43 -2.70
N ASP A 126 -17.69 -9.05 -1.86
CA ASP A 126 -16.64 -8.36 -1.10
C ASP A 126 -15.35 -8.25 -1.91
N GLU A 127 -14.62 -7.16 -1.67
CA GLU A 127 -13.44 -6.73 -2.44
C GLU A 127 -13.63 -6.83 -3.96
N VAL A 128 -14.75 -6.31 -4.48
CA VAL A 128 -15.15 -6.44 -5.90
C VAL A 128 -14.07 -6.02 -6.91
N HIS A 129 -13.14 -5.15 -6.51
CA HIS A 129 -12.01 -4.73 -7.34
C HIS A 129 -11.01 -5.86 -7.65
N MET A 130 -11.08 -6.99 -6.93
CA MET A 130 -10.26 -8.19 -7.14
C MET A 130 -10.85 -9.16 -8.16
N LEU A 131 -12.04 -8.89 -8.72
CA LEU A 131 -12.64 -9.73 -9.75
C LEU A 131 -11.79 -9.76 -11.04
N SER A 132 -11.85 -10.90 -11.74
CA SER A 132 -11.25 -11.01 -13.07
C SER A 132 -11.99 -10.13 -14.09
N GLY A 133 -11.29 -9.71 -15.16
CA GLY A 133 -11.92 -8.95 -16.26
C GLY A 133 -13.12 -9.67 -16.88
N HIS A 134 -13.09 -11.00 -16.94
CA HIS A 134 -14.20 -11.80 -17.46
C HIS A 134 -15.41 -11.76 -16.53
N SER A 135 -15.21 -11.91 -15.21
CA SER A 135 -16.28 -11.82 -14.20
C SER A 135 -16.91 -10.42 -14.17
N PHE A 136 -16.12 -9.36 -14.37
CA PHE A 136 -16.64 -8.00 -14.51
C PHE A 136 -17.57 -7.83 -15.69
N ASN A 137 -17.23 -8.38 -16.86
CA ASN A 137 -18.08 -8.31 -18.05
C ASN A 137 -19.40 -9.07 -17.88
N ALA A 138 -19.39 -10.19 -17.16
CA ALA A 138 -20.60 -10.91 -16.81
C ALA A 138 -21.51 -10.06 -15.90
N LEU A 139 -20.92 -9.44 -14.86
CA LEU A 139 -21.64 -8.55 -13.95
C LEU A 139 -22.22 -7.32 -14.69
N LEU A 140 -21.50 -6.73 -15.64
CA LEU A 140 -21.95 -5.56 -16.40
C LEU A 140 -23.24 -5.84 -17.19
N LYS A 141 -23.34 -7.01 -17.85
CA LYS A 141 -24.56 -7.40 -18.59
C LYS A 141 -25.77 -7.44 -17.67
N THR A 142 -25.59 -7.96 -16.46
CA THR A 142 -26.66 -8.08 -15.47
C THR A 142 -26.97 -6.75 -14.77
N LEU A 143 -25.99 -5.87 -14.59
CA LEU A 143 -26.21 -4.53 -14.04
C LEU A 143 -26.89 -3.59 -15.04
N GLU A 144 -26.75 -3.82 -16.34
CA GLU A 144 -27.46 -3.07 -17.39
C GLU A 144 -28.95 -3.41 -17.45
N GLU A 145 -29.27 -4.71 -17.37
CA GLU A 145 -30.64 -5.21 -17.41
C GLU A 145 -30.91 -6.11 -16.18
N PRO A 146 -31.04 -5.53 -14.98
CA PRO A 146 -31.18 -6.32 -13.75
C PRO A 146 -32.58 -6.95 -13.65
N PRO A 147 -32.66 -8.26 -13.35
CA PRO A 147 -33.94 -8.87 -13.00
C PRO A 147 -34.54 -8.21 -11.75
N PRO A 148 -35.87 -8.03 -11.67
CA PRO A 148 -36.50 -7.27 -10.58
C PRO A 148 -36.33 -7.92 -9.20
N HIS A 149 -36.10 -9.23 -9.16
CA HIS A 149 -35.90 -10.02 -7.94
C HIS A 149 -34.44 -10.08 -7.48
N VAL A 150 -33.50 -9.46 -8.21
CA VAL A 150 -32.06 -9.53 -7.91
C VAL A 150 -31.60 -8.21 -7.33
N LYS A 151 -30.75 -8.28 -6.30
CA LYS A 151 -30.10 -7.12 -5.68
C LYS A 151 -28.61 -7.39 -5.52
N PHE A 152 -27.77 -6.49 -6.02
CA PHE A 152 -26.32 -6.54 -5.86
C PHE A 152 -25.87 -5.61 -4.74
N ILE A 153 -24.99 -6.11 -3.87
CA ILE A 153 -24.30 -5.31 -2.86
C ILE A 153 -22.80 -5.56 -3.05
N LEU A 154 -22.14 -4.58 -3.67
CA LEU A 154 -20.72 -4.62 -3.94
C LEU A 154 -19.99 -3.88 -2.82
N ALA A 155 -18.91 -4.46 -2.30
CA ALA A 155 -18.03 -3.82 -1.33
C ALA A 155 -16.61 -3.74 -1.87
N THR A 156 -15.94 -2.61 -1.65
CA THR A 156 -14.53 -2.43 -2.05
C THR A 156 -13.78 -1.54 -1.08
N THR A 157 -12.50 -1.86 -0.83
CA THR A 157 -11.55 -0.95 -0.19
C THR A 157 -10.99 0.10 -1.14
N ASP A 158 -10.96 -0.18 -2.43
CA ASP A 158 -10.40 0.69 -3.46
C ASP A 158 -11.42 0.91 -4.60
N PRO A 159 -12.17 2.03 -4.58
CA PRO A 159 -13.13 2.33 -5.63
C PRO A 159 -12.48 2.83 -6.93
N GLN A 160 -11.20 3.24 -6.92
CA GLN A 160 -10.53 3.78 -8.10
C GLN A 160 -10.14 2.67 -9.08
N LYS A 161 -9.94 1.45 -8.58
CA LYS A 161 -9.71 0.26 -9.41
C LYS A 161 -10.96 -0.24 -10.13
N LEU A 162 -12.14 0.27 -9.80
CA LEU A 162 -13.37 -0.15 -10.46
C LEU A 162 -13.58 0.63 -11.77
N PRO A 163 -13.99 -0.05 -12.86
CA PRO A 163 -14.40 0.61 -14.08
C PRO A 163 -15.53 1.62 -13.85
N ILE A 164 -15.46 2.78 -14.50
CA ILE A 164 -16.49 3.83 -14.43
C ILE A 164 -17.87 3.28 -14.86
N THR A 165 -17.89 2.28 -15.74
CA THR A 165 -19.12 1.60 -16.19
C THR A 165 -19.89 0.92 -15.05
N ILE A 166 -19.21 0.44 -14.01
CA ILE A 166 -19.86 -0.12 -12.80
C ILE A 166 -20.30 1.01 -11.88
N LEU A 167 -19.41 1.99 -11.67
CA LEU A 167 -19.68 3.13 -10.79
C LEU A 167 -20.94 3.90 -11.21
N SER A 168 -21.19 4.05 -12.51
CA SER A 168 -22.37 4.76 -13.02
C SER A 168 -23.69 4.00 -12.86
N ARG A 169 -23.64 2.68 -12.64
CA ARG A 169 -24.80 1.80 -12.49
C ARG A 169 -25.09 1.41 -11.04
N CYS A 170 -24.28 1.87 -10.09
CA CYS A 170 -24.43 1.54 -8.68
C CYS A 170 -24.75 2.79 -7.86
N LEU A 171 -25.60 2.64 -6.85
CA LEU A 171 -25.75 3.66 -5.81
C LEU A 171 -24.57 3.56 -4.85
N ARG A 172 -23.67 4.55 -4.88
CA ARG A 172 -22.44 4.56 -4.09
C ARG A 172 -22.67 5.13 -2.69
N PHE A 173 -22.24 4.38 -1.68
CA PHE A 173 -22.14 4.82 -0.29
C PHE A 173 -20.70 4.74 0.18
N SER A 174 -20.18 5.87 0.66
CA SER A 174 -18.83 5.95 1.23
C SER A 174 -18.90 5.88 2.74
N LEU A 175 -18.36 4.81 3.32
CA LEU A 175 -18.20 4.65 4.75
C LEU A 175 -16.93 5.39 5.19
N THR A 176 -17.05 6.15 6.27
CA THR A 176 -15.96 6.92 6.86
C THR A 176 -15.19 6.10 7.88
N ARG A 177 -13.92 6.47 8.12
CA ARG A 177 -13.18 5.92 9.27
C ARG A 177 -13.85 6.36 10.56
N LEU A 178 -13.91 5.47 11.53
CA LEU A 178 -14.45 5.79 12.86
C LEU A 178 -13.45 6.65 13.63
N LEU A 179 -13.94 7.60 14.40
CA LEU A 179 -13.11 8.39 15.30
C LEU A 179 -12.68 7.52 16.49
N PRO A 180 -11.48 7.75 17.06
CA PRO A 180 -11.02 7.03 18.26
C PRO A 180 -12.05 7.06 19.39
N ASP A 181 -12.70 8.21 19.63
CA ASP A 181 -13.73 8.36 20.67
C ASP A 181 -14.98 7.50 20.42
N GLN A 182 -15.35 7.31 19.15
CA GLN A 182 -16.48 6.45 18.79
C GLN A 182 -16.13 4.99 19.02
N ILE A 183 -14.89 4.59 18.71
CA ILE A 183 -14.41 3.24 18.96
C ILE A 183 -14.31 2.99 20.47
N SER A 184 -13.64 3.86 21.23
CA SER A 184 -13.47 3.72 22.69
C SER A 184 -14.83 3.62 23.40
N SER A 185 -15.76 4.53 23.09
CA SER A 185 -17.12 4.52 23.66
C SER A 185 -17.87 3.21 23.39
N HIS A 186 -17.63 2.57 22.23
CA HIS A 186 -18.25 1.30 21.91
C HIS A 186 -17.56 0.12 22.61
N LEU A 187 -16.23 0.12 22.67
CA LEU A 187 -15.46 -0.89 23.41
C LEU A 187 -15.81 -0.87 24.90
N ASP A 188 -15.98 0.31 25.50
CA ASP A 188 -16.41 0.46 26.89
C ASP A 188 -17.78 -0.19 27.16
N LYS A 189 -18.76 0.01 26.26
CA LYS A 189 -20.07 -0.64 26.36
C LYS A 189 -19.97 -2.16 26.33
N ILE A 190 -19.10 -2.69 25.47
CA ILE A 190 -18.85 -4.13 25.36
C ILE A 190 -18.19 -4.65 26.64
N LEU A 191 -17.15 -3.98 27.12
CA LEU A 191 -16.44 -4.36 28.35
C LEU A 191 -17.35 -4.37 29.58
N GLN A 192 -18.23 -3.37 29.71
CA GLN A 192 -19.24 -3.33 30.76
C GLN A 192 -20.21 -4.51 30.67
N THR A 193 -20.65 -4.86 29.45
CA THR A 193 -21.59 -5.97 29.24
C THR A 193 -20.94 -7.33 29.51
N GLU A 194 -19.68 -7.52 29.11
CA GLU A 194 -18.90 -8.72 29.38
C GLU A 194 -18.36 -8.78 30.83
N SER A 195 -18.57 -7.72 31.62
CA SER A 195 -18.07 -7.59 33.00
C SER A 195 -16.55 -7.75 33.11
N ILE A 196 -15.80 -7.07 32.24
CA ILE A 196 -14.34 -7.07 32.20
C ILE A 196 -13.82 -5.73 32.74
N ASP A 197 -12.95 -5.79 33.75
CA ASP A 197 -12.31 -4.60 34.31
C ASP A 197 -11.30 -4.01 33.31
N ALA A 198 -11.44 -2.72 33.01
CA ALA A 198 -10.60 -2.02 32.04
C ALA A 198 -10.27 -0.58 32.47
N GLU A 199 -9.03 -0.17 32.23
CA GLU A 199 -8.59 1.22 32.37
C GLU A 199 -8.94 2.05 31.12
N ALA A 200 -9.44 3.26 31.31
CA ALA A 200 -9.85 4.14 30.20
C ALA A 200 -8.68 4.47 29.23
N SER A 201 -7.46 4.60 29.75
CA SER A 201 -6.24 4.78 28.95
C SER A 201 -5.95 3.58 28.04
N ALA A 202 -6.13 2.37 28.55
CA ALA A 202 -5.94 1.13 27.80
C ALA A 202 -6.94 1.02 26.63
N VAL A 203 -8.21 1.34 26.89
CA VAL A 203 -9.26 1.34 25.87
C VAL A 203 -8.98 2.39 24.78
N MET A 204 -8.58 3.60 25.18
CA MET A 204 -8.22 4.65 24.23
C MET A 204 -7.00 4.27 23.38
N ARG A 205 -6.02 3.57 23.96
CA ARG A 205 -4.86 3.07 23.22
C ARG A 205 -5.25 2.06 22.15
N ILE A 206 -6.15 1.13 22.48
CA ILE A 206 -6.71 0.16 21.51
C ILE A 206 -7.49 0.89 20.43
N ALA A 207 -8.31 1.87 20.80
CA ALA A 207 -9.11 2.65 19.85
C ALA A 207 -8.24 3.41 18.83
N ARG A 208 -7.10 3.97 19.27
CA ARG A 208 -6.11 4.60 18.39
C ARG A 208 -5.40 3.57 17.51
N ALA A 209 -4.98 2.44 18.08
CA ALA A 209 -4.32 1.37 17.34
C ALA A 209 -5.22 0.70 16.28
N ALA A 210 -6.55 0.81 16.44
CA ALA A 210 -7.53 0.30 15.50
C ALA A 210 -7.62 1.09 14.17
N ASP A 211 -6.99 2.28 14.06
CA ASP A 211 -6.97 3.14 12.86
C ASP A 211 -8.34 3.31 12.17
N GLY A 212 -9.40 3.50 12.95
CA GLY A 212 -10.75 3.71 12.45
C GLY A 212 -11.51 2.45 12.04
N SER A 213 -10.96 1.25 12.27
CA SER A 213 -11.57 -0.05 12.00
C SER A 213 -12.13 -0.69 13.28
N MET A 214 -13.46 -0.83 13.37
CA MET A 214 -14.09 -1.48 14.53
C MET A 214 -13.70 -2.96 14.65
N ARG A 215 -13.56 -3.64 13.50
CA ARG A 215 -13.16 -5.05 13.47
C ARG A 215 -11.76 -5.25 14.07
N ASP A 216 -10.83 -4.37 13.74
CA ASP A 216 -9.45 -4.46 14.25
C ASP A 216 -9.42 -4.05 15.72
N GLY A 217 -10.19 -3.02 16.12
CA GLY A 217 -10.38 -2.65 17.54
C GLY A 217 -10.88 -3.81 18.41
N LEU A 218 -11.92 -4.53 17.97
CA LEU A 218 -12.42 -5.71 18.69
C LEU A 218 -11.42 -6.87 18.71
N SER A 219 -10.65 -7.05 17.62
CA SER A 219 -9.63 -8.10 17.55
C SER A 219 -8.44 -7.80 18.47
N LEU A 220 -8.03 -6.53 18.57
CA LEU A 220 -7.02 -6.06 19.51
C LEU A 220 -7.52 -6.15 20.95
N LEU A 221 -8.80 -5.86 21.19
CA LEU A 221 -9.42 -6.01 22.51
C LEU A 221 -9.40 -7.47 22.98
N ASP A 222 -9.79 -8.42 22.13
CA ASP A 222 -9.71 -9.86 22.43
C ASP A 222 -8.28 -10.29 22.78
N GLN A 223 -7.29 -9.81 22.02
CA GLN A 223 -5.87 -10.10 22.29
C GLN A 223 -5.43 -9.49 23.63
N ALA A 224 -5.84 -8.26 23.94
CA ALA A 224 -5.53 -7.58 25.18
C ALA A 224 -6.12 -8.31 26.39
N ILE A 225 -7.37 -8.77 26.30
CA ILE A 225 -8.04 -9.55 27.35
C ILE A 225 -7.27 -10.87 27.60
N ALA A 226 -6.89 -11.57 26.52
CA ALA A 226 -6.15 -12.82 26.61
C ALA A 226 -4.75 -12.62 27.20
N PHE A 227 -4.08 -11.52 26.86
CA PHE A 227 -2.74 -11.17 27.36
C PHE A 227 -2.78 -10.73 28.83
N GLY A 228 -3.73 -9.87 29.21
CA GLY A 228 -3.89 -9.33 30.57
C GLY A 228 -4.62 -10.24 31.56
N GLY A 229 -4.83 -11.52 31.20
CA GLY A 229 -5.42 -12.52 32.09
C GLY A 229 -6.85 -12.23 32.52
N GLY A 230 -7.64 -11.54 31.69
CA GLY A 230 -9.02 -11.15 31.98
C GLY A 230 -9.20 -9.74 32.55
N SER A 231 -8.15 -8.93 32.62
CA SER A 231 -8.22 -7.50 32.94
C SER A 231 -7.47 -6.66 31.91
N LEU A 232 -7.95 -5.45 31.62
CA LEU A 232 -7.32 -4.51 30.70
C LEU A 232 -6.58 -3.40 31.45
N LYS A 233 -5.26 -3.53 31.55
CA LYS A 233 -4.37 -2.50 32.11
C LYS A 233 -3.59 -1.80 31.00
N ASP A 234 -3.31 -0.50 31.15
CA ASP A 234 -2.60 0.26 30.12
C ASP A 234 -1.19 -0.27 29.86
N SER A 235 -0.47 -0.71 30.90
CA SER A 235 0.87 -1.30 30.77
C SER A 235 0.88 -2.56 29.88
N ASP A 236 -0.13 -3.40 30.06
CA ASP A 236 -0.21 -4.70 29.38
C ASP A 236 -0.58 -4.47 27.90
N VAL A 237 -1.51 -3.55 27.64
CA VAL A 237 -1.89 -3.14 26.27
C VAL A 237 -0.74 -2.43 25.56
N ALA A 238 0.00 -1.55 26.24
CA ALA A 238 1.19 -0.89 25.68
C ALA A 238 2.27 -1.91 25.30
N SER A 239 2.55 -2.87 26.19
CA SER A 239 3.48 -3.96 25.91
C SER A 239 3.02 -4.84 24.75
N MET A 240 1.72 -5.15 24.66
CA MET A 240 1.14 -5.96 23.59
C MET A 240 1.21 -5.26 22.23
N LEU A 241 0.83 -3.99 22.15
CA LEU A 241 0.85 -3.20 20.92
C LEU A 241 2.27 -2.86 20.47
N GLY A 242 3.27 -3.16 21.29
CA GLY A 242 4.66 -2.83 21.01
C GLY A 242 4.90 -1.32 20.96
N SER A 243 3.97 -0.51 21.49
CA SER A 243 4.17 0.92 21.70
C SER A 243 5.43 1.06 22.53
N ILE A 244 6.41 1.77 21.97
CA ILE A 244 7.68 1.93 22.64
C ILE A 244 7.40 2.74 23.90
N ASP A 245 7.99 2.30 25.00
CA ASP A 245 7.97 3.06 26.23
C ASP A 245 8.42 4.47 25.89
N HIS A 246 7.58 5.48 26.12
CA HIS A 246 7.93 6.89 25.96
C HIS A 246 9.29 7.23 26.58
N VAL A 247 9.74 6.41 27.54
CA VAL A 247 11.08 6.33 28.12
C VAL A 247 12.21 6.21 27.08
N HIS A 248 12.12 5.32 26.09
CA HIS A 248 13.16 5.14 25.09
C HIS A 248 13.19 6.29 24.08
N ILE A 249 12.03 6.79 23.63
CA ILE A 249 11.97 7.97 22.76
C ILE A 249 12.49 9.20 23.50
N ALA A 250 12.11 9.37 24.77
CA ALA A 250 12.66 10.38 25.65
C ALA A 250 14.19 10.27 25.76
N ALA A 251 14.73 9.07 25.98
CA ALA A 251 16.16 8.84 26.06
C ALA A 251 16.88 9.12 24.73
N ILE A 252 16.27 8.79 23.58
CA ILE A 252 16.80 9.13 22.25
C ILE A 252 16.85 10.65 22.08
N ILE A 253 15.78 11.36 22.45
CA ILE A 253 15.70 12.82 22.39
C ILE A 253 16.79 13.45 23.27
N ASP A 254 16.94 12.96 24.50
CA ASP A 254 17.92 13.45 25.45
C ASP A 254 19.35 13.22 24.90
N ALA A 255 19.64 12.04 24.34
CA ALA A 255 20.93 11.72 23.74
C ALA A 255 21.22 12.49 22.44
N LEU A 256 20.20 12.76 21.61
CA LEU A 256 20.32 13.64 20.44
C LEU A 256 20.64 15.07 20.86
N SER A 257 19.98 15.57 21.91
CA SER A 257 20.22 16.92 22.43
C SER A 257 21.66 17.12 22.91
N SER A 258 22.23 16.11 23.59
CA SER A 258 23.61 16.12 24.08
C SER A 258 24.65 15.66 23.05
N ALA A 259 24.24 15.34 21.82
CA ALA A 259 25.08 14.77 20.77
C ALA A 259 25.85 13.49 21.18
N ASP A 260 25.24 12.65 22.03
CA ASP A 260 25.86 11.42 22.53
C ASP A 260 25.59 10.21 21.62
N ALA A 261 26.49 10.00 20.65
CA ALA A 261 26.43 8.83 19.78
C ALA A 261 26.56 7.50 20.55
N GLY A 262 27.34 7.46 21.63
CA GLY A 262 27.54 6.24 22.43
C GLY A 262 26.27 5.85 23.19
N GLY A 263 25.58 6.84 23.75
CA GLY A 263 24.26 6.69 24.38
C GLY A 263 23.21 6.18 23.40
N LEU A 264 23.14 6.76 22.19
CA LEU A 264 22.20 6.31 21.15
C LEU A 264 22.43 4.85 20.75
N MET A 265 23.69 4.43 20.54
CA MET A 265 23.97 3.03 20.17
C MET A 265 23.61 2.04 21.28
N LYS A 266 23.74 2.43 22.55
CA LYS A 266 23.25 1.61 23.67
C LYS A 266 21.73 1.46 23.65
N ILE A 267 21.01 2.56 23.43
CA ILE A 267 19.54 2.53 23.33
C ILE A 267 19.08 1.65 22.15
N VAL A 268 19.74 1.76 20.99
CA VAL A 268 19.44 0.88 19.84
C VAL A 268 19.69 -0.58 20.20
N ASN A 269 20.78 -0.90 20.89
CA ASN A 269 21.05 -2.26 21.33
C ASN A 269 19.98 -2.79 22.29
N ASP A 270 19.51 -1.96 23.23
CA ASP A 270 18.43 -2.31 24.15
C ASP A 270 17.12 -2.57 23.40
N LEU A 271 16.75 -1.70 22.44
CA LEU A 271 15.55 -1.86 21.60
C LEU A 271 15.59 -3.16 20.77
N VAL A 272 16.75 -3.49 20.19
CA VAL A 272 16.95 -4.72 19.43
C VAL A 272 16.89 -5.95 20.35
N SER A 273 17.48 -5.88 21.54
CA SER A 273 17.46 -6.99 22.50
C SER A 273 16.04 -7.35 22.96
N GLN A 274 15.14 -6.36 23.01
CA GLN A 274 13.73 -6.52 23.32
C GLN A 274 12.88 -6.92 22.10
N SER A 275 13.48 -7.17 20.93
CA SER A 275 12.79 -7.51 19.67
C SER A 275 11.70 -6.50 19.28
N ARG A 276 11.95 -5.21 19.51
CA ARG A 276 10.99 -4.13 19.20
C ARG A 276 10.89 -3.88 17.69
N ASN A 277 9.74 -3.37 17.25
CA ASN A 277 9.57 -2.92 15.87
C ASN A 277 10.31 -1.59 15.65
N LEU A 278 11.44 -1.63 14.95
CA LEU A 278 12.27 -0.44 14.71
C LEU A 278 11.60 0.60 13.80
N GLU A 279 10.65 0.20 12.95
CA GLU A 279 9.86 1.13 12.14
C GLU A 279 9.01 2.04 13.03
N SER A 280 8.36 1.45 14.06
CA SER A 280 7.57 2.20 15.03
C SER A 280 8.41 3.20 15.85
N VAL A 281 9.70 2.92 16.06
CA VAL A 281 10.62 3.87 16.74
C VAL A 281 10.75 5.15 15.92
N LEU A 282 10.89 5.04 14.60
CA LEU A 282 11.00 6.19 13.71
C LEU A 282 9.68 6.95 13.62
N ASP A 283 8.54 6.25 13.64
CA ASP A 283 7.22 6.88 13.68
C ASP A 283 7.02 7.69 14.96
N GLU A 284 7.30 7.10 16.13
CA GLU A 284 7.17 7.80 17.42
C GLU A 284 8.17 8.95 17.56
N LEU A 285 9.39 8.79 17.03
CA LEU A 285 10.38 9.87 17.01
C LEU A 285 9.91 11.03 16.12
N ALA A 286 9.36 10.74 14.93
CA ALA A 286 8.78 11.75 14.06
C ALA A 286 7.58 12.46 14.71
N GLU A 287 6.70 11.70 15.37
CA GLU A 287 5.57 12.27 16.11
C GLU A 287 6.05 13.17 17.27
N ALA A 288 7.07 12.76 18.01
CA ALA A 288 7.67 13.57 19.07
C ALA A 288 8.28 14.87 18.53
N MET A 289 9.02 14.81 17.42
CA MET A 289 9.58 16.01 16.77
C MET A 289 8.49 16.96 16.24
N HIS A 290 7.40 16.43 15.69
CA HIS A 290 6.23 17.21 15.30
C HIS A 290 5.61 17.94 16.51
N ARG A 291 5.45 17.25 17.64
CA ARG A 291 4.92 17.85 18.87
C ARG A 291 5.85 18.92 19.45
N ILE A 292 7.15 18.69 19.47
CA ILE A 292 8.13 19.71 19.89
C ILE A 292 8.03 20.94 18.99
N SER A 293 7.91 20.74 17.67
CA SER A 293 7.71 21.84 16.71
C SER A 293 6.41 22.60 16.97
N LEU A 294 5.34 21.90 17.36
CA LEU A 294 4.06 22.52 17.72
C LEU A 294 4.17 23.34 19.01
N ILE A 295 4.90 22.85 20.03
CA ILE A 295 5.18 23.58 21.27
C ILE A 295 5.95 24.87 20.97
N HIS A 296 6.93 24.84 20.06
CA HIS A 296 7.67 26.04 19.64
C HIS A 296 6.79 27.04 18.88
N ALA A 297 5.95 26.56 17.95
CA ALA A 297 5.14 27.41 17.08
C ALA A 297 3.88 27.95 17.78
N ALA A 298 3.29 27.17 18.68
CA ALA A 298 2.05 27.49 19.39
C ALA A 298 2.13 27.13 20.88
N PRO A 299 2.84 27.93 21.72
CA PRO A 299 3.02 27.63 23.14
C PRO A 299 1.73 27.60 23.96
N ALA A 300 0.65 28.22 23.47
CA ALA A 300 -0.66 28.22 24.11
C ALA A 300 -1.48 26.95 23.81
N PHE A 301 -1.07 26.15 22.83
CA PHE A 301 -1.71 24.88 22.52
C PHE A 301 -1.24 23.83 23.52
N ARG A 302 -2.19 23.12 24.14
CA ARG A 302 -1.93 21.95 24.98
C ARG A 302 -2.87 20.86 24.53
N ASP A 303 -2.30 19.69 24.21
CA ASP A 303 -3.10 18.50 23.94
C ASP A 303 -3.61 17.93 25.28
N PRO A 304 -4.93 17.97 25.56
CA PRO A 304 -5.49 17.50 26.82
C PRO A 304 -5.44 15.98 26.97
N GLU A 305 -5.21 15.23 25.89
CA GLU A 305 -5.26 13.77 25.89
C GLU A 305 -3.89 13.10 26.13
N ARG A 306 -2.83 13.89 26.36
CA ARG A 306 -1.45 13.40 26.56
C ARG A 306 -0.93 13.67 27.96
N ALA A 307 -0.58 12.59 28.66
CA ALA A 307 -0.01 12.65 30.01
C ALA A 307 1.45 13.16 30.06
N ASP A 308 2.21 13.03 28.98
CA ASP A 308 3.63 13.41 28.89
C ASP A 308 3.86 14.75 28.18
N TRP A 309 2.82 15.57 28.03
CA TRP A 309 2.93 16.91 27.44
C TRP A 309 3.95 17.78 28.19
N ASP A 310 3.92 17.75 29.52
CA ASP A 310 4.83 18.54 30.35
C ASP A 310 6.30 18.08 30.17
N ALA A 311 6.53 16.77 30.03
CA ALA A 311 7.86 16.20 29.77
C ALA A 311 8.39 16.52 28.36
N LEU A 312 7.50 16.72 27.37
CA LEU A 312 7.88 17.23 26.05
C LEU A 312 8.19 18.72 26.06
N VAL A 313 7.49 19.52 26.88
CA VAL A 313 7.77 20.96 27.01
C VAL A 313 9.18 21.18 27.56
N GLU A 314 9.62 20.38 28.53
CA GLU A 314 11.01 20.40 29.02
C GLU A 314 12.01 20.07 27.91
N ARG A 315 11.75 19.01 27.13
CA ARG A 315 12.63 18.62 26.00
C ARG A 315 12.63 19.61 24.85
N ALA A 316 11.52 20.29 24.62
CA ALA A 316 11.43 21.36 23.63
C ALA A 316 12.38 22.53 23.97
N GLN A 317 12.79 22.69 25.22
CA GLN A 317 13.82 23.69 25.57
C GLN A 317 15.24 23.25 25.19
N LEU A 318 15.47 21.95 25.01
CA LEU A 318 16.78 21.36 24.69
C LEU A 318 17.05 21.25 23.18
N ILE A 319 16.00 21.35 22.36
CA ILE A 319 16.05 21.22 20.90
C ILE A 319 15.63 22.54 20.27
N SER A 320 16.41 23.06 19.32
CA SER A 320 16.05 24.25 18.57
C SER A 320 14.90 23.98 17.58
N PRO A 321 14.11 24.98 17.18
CA PRO A 321 13.07 24.79 16.16
C PRO A 321 13.62 24.24 14.84
N GLU A 322 14.83 24.67 14.45
CA GLU A 322 15.51 24.17 13.25
C GLU A 322 15.91 22.70 13.38
N ASP A 323 16.47 22.31 14.54
CA ASP A 323 16.82 20.91 14.83
C ASP A 323 15.58 20.02 14.82
N ALA A 324 14.47 20.47 15.43
CA ALA A 324 13.22 19.72 15.46
C ALA A 324 12.67 19.44 14.05
N GLN A 325 12.70 20.44 13.16
CA GLN A 325 12.29 20.27 11.75
C GLN A 325 13.24 19.34 10.98
N LEU A 326 14.55 19.48 11.19
CA LEU A 326 15.54 18.62 10.56
C LEU A 326 15.39 17.16 11.01
N TYR A 327 15.29 16.92 12.32
CA TYR A 327 15.13 15.58 12.88
C TYR A 327 13.82 14.94 12.42
N TYR A 328 12.73 15.70 12.36
CA TYR A 328 11.48 15.25 11.76
C TYR A 328 11.69 14.76 10.32
N GLN A 329 12.33 15.57 9.48
CA GLN A 329 12.58 15.22 8.08
C GLN A 329 13.49 13.98 7.93
N ILE A 330 14.54 13.87 8.76
CA ILE A 330 15.44 12.72 8.76
C ILE A 330 14.71 11.46 9.24
N ALA A 331 13.83 11.54 10.23
CA ALA A 331 13.02 10.41 10.70
C ALA A 331 12.08 9.88 9.61
N ILE A 332 11.36 10.78 8.93
CA ILE A 332 10.45 10.42 7.82
C ILE A 332 11.21 9.78 6.66
N ASN A 333 12.37 10.34 6.29
CA ASN A 333 13.21 9.76 5.23
C ASN A 333 13.80 8.42 5.67
N GLY A 334 14.28 8.32 6.90
CA GLY A 334 14.78 7.08 7.49
C GLY A 334 13.74 5.97 7.45
N ARG A 335 12.48 6.28 7.74
CA ARG A 335 11.36 5.31 7.66
C ARG A 335 11.15 4.81 6.24
N ARG A 336 11.11 5.71 5.25
CA ARG A 336 10.97 5.35 3.84
C ARG A 336 12.13 4.45 3.37
N ASP A 337 13.34 4.75 3.83
CA ASP A 337 14.56 4.08 3.39
C ASP A 337 14.87 2.83 4.25
N LEU A 338 14.13 2.56 5.33
CA LEU A 338 14.40 1.47 6.28
C LEU A 338 14.36 0.09 5.61
N GLY A 339 13.37 -0.14 4.72
CA GLY A 339 13.25 -1.38 3.96
C GLY A 339 14.31 -1.57 2.87
N LEU A 340 15.08 -0.51 2.55
CA LEU A 340 16.20 -0.56 1.60
C LEU A 340 17.53 -0.83 2.30
N ALA A 341 17.58 -0.72 3.63
CA ALA A 341 18.80 -0.97 4.40
C ALA A 341 19.16 -2.46 4.42
N PRO A 342 20.45 -2.82 4.59
CA PRO A 342 20.89 -4.22 4.70
C PRO A 342 20.16 -5.01 5.79
N ASP A 343 19.85 -4.33 6.90
CA ASP A 343 19.02 -4.83 7.98
C ASP A 343 18.35 -3.63 8.71
N PRO A 344 17.20 -3.84 9.37
CA PRO A 344 16.46 -2.76 10.05
C PRO A 344 17.26 -2.06 11.15
N ARG A 345 18.18 -2.77 11.82
CA ARG A 345 19.02 -2.20 12.87
C ARG A 345 20.01 -1.20 12.26
N THR A 346 20.74 -1.59 11.22
CA THR A 346 21.66 -0.70 10.50
C THR A 346 20.92 0.52 9.94
N GLY A 347 19.70 0.34 9.43
CA GLY A 347 18.87 1.44 8.96
C GLY A 347 18.53 2.47 10.05
N LEU A 348 18.17 2.01 11.25
CA LEU A 348 17.93 2.88 12.41
C LEU A 348 19.21 3.56 12.88
N GLU A 349 20.31 2.82 13.03
CA GLU A 349 21.62 3.36 13.45
C GLU A 349 22.07 4.48 12.50
N MET A 350 22.01 4.25 11.18
CA MET A 350 22.36 5.25 10.17
C MET A 350 21.44 6.47 10.21
N THR A 351 20.15 6.29 10.48
CA THR A 351 19.20 7.39 10.59
C THR A 351 19.52 8.28 11.79
N LEU A 352 19.80 7.69 12.96
CA LEU A 352 20.18 8.42 14.17
C LEU A 352 21.55 9.10 14.02
N LEU A 353 22.53 8.44 13.40
CA LEU A 353 23.83 9.03 13.10
C LEU A 353 23.72 10.22 12.13
N ARG A 354 22.80 10.17 11.16
CA ARG A 354 22.51 11.31 10.29
C ARG A 354 21.94 12.49 11.07
N MET A 355 21.04 12.26 12.04
CA MET A 355 20.53 13.32 12.90
C MET A 355 21.66 14.01 13.68
N LEU A 356 22.63 13.26 14.19
CA LEU A 356 23.81 13.83 14.83
C LEU A 356 24.72 14.60 13.86
N ALA A 357 24.94 14.05 12.66
CA ALA A 357 25.87 14.61 11.69
C ALA A 357 25.38 15.91 11.03
N PHE A 358 24.07 16.05 10.83
CA PHE A 358 23.49 17.16 10.06
C PHE A 358 23.00 18.34 10.91
N ARG A 359 23.41 18.43 12.17
CA ARG A 359 23.01 19.54 13.05
C ARG A 359 23.44 20.90 12.46
N PRO A 360 22.53 21.86 12.24
CA PRO A 360 22.90 23.21 11.82
C PRO A 360 23.87 23.80 12.85
N ALA A 361 25.08 24.15 12.40
CA ALA A 361 26.07 24.74 13.27
C ALA A 361 25.55 26.06 13.86
N GLU A 362 25.75 26.28 15.16
CA GLU A 362 25.57 27.63 15.70
C GLU A 362 26.47 28.60 14.91
N PRO A 363 25.95 29.77 14.49
CA PRO A 363 26.75 30.78 13.82
C PRO A 363 27.75 31.37 14.82
N GLY A 364 28.87 30.68 15.03
CA GLY A 364 29.89 31.06 16.00
C GLY A 364 31.01 30.06 16.23
N THR A 365 30.81 28.76 16.01
CA THR A 365 31.88 27.74 16.18
C THR A 365 32.24 27.10 14.86
N GLY A 366 32.91 27.87 14.00
CA GLY A 366 33.65 27.32 12.88
C GLY A 366 34.87 26.54 13.37
N SER A 367 34.68 25.25 13.67
CA SER A 367 35.78 24.28 13.55
C SER A 367 35.64 23.62 12.18
N ALA A 368 36.18 24.26 11.15
CA ALA A 368 36.51 23.56 9.92
C ALA A 368 37.37 22.32 10.27
N PRO A 369 37.18 21.16 9.61
CA PRO A 369 38.09 20.04 9.82
C PRO A 369 39.50 20.49 9.41
N ALA A 370 40.43 20.46 10.38
CA ALA A 370 41.81 20.82 10.16
C ALA A 370 42.39 19.96 9.02
N PRO A 371 43.00 20.56 7.97
CA PRO A 371 43.67 19.77 6.95
C PRO A 371 44.89 19.11 7.56
N VAL A 372 45.00 17.80 7.36
CA VAL A 372 46.14 16.99 7.77
C VAL A 372 47.42 17.58 7.15
N ALA A 373 48.29 18.14 7.99
CA ALA A 373 49.56 18.70 7.57
C ALA A 373 50.48 17.61 7.01
N LYS A 374 50.69 17.62 5.68
CA LYS A 374 51.85 16.97 5.05
C LYS A 374 53.04 17.91 5.16
N SER A 375 54.09 17.43 5.82
CA SER A 375 55.35 18.16 6.01
C SER A 375 56.28 18.03 4.79
N ALA A 376 56.81 19.20 4.39
CA ALA A 376 58.13 19.53 3.85
C ALA A 376 58.56 19.09 2.43
N ALA A 377 58.76 20.09 1.55
CA ALA A 377 60.08 20.60 1.09
C ALA A 377 59.85 21.81 0.13
N ALA A 378 60.25 23.04 0.49
CA ALA A 378 61.44 23.80 -0.01
C ALA A 378 61.40 24.06 -1.54
N GLN A 379 61.43 25.27 -2.13
CA GLN A 379 62.18 26.52 -1.94
C GLN A 379 61.52 27.63 -2.82
N ASP A 380 61.37 28.89 -2.36
CA ASP A 380 62.15 30.10 -2.75
C ASP A 380 61.68 30.75 -4.09
N THR A 381 61.50 32.05 -4.37
CA THR A 381 61.85 33.37 -3.78
C THR A 381 60.92 34.45 -4.40
N GLY A 382 60.70 35.61 -3.75
CA GLY A 382 60.46 36.90 -4.44
C GLY A 382 59.16 37.70 -4.20
N GLN A 383 59.23 38.73 -3.34
CA GLN A 383 58.29 39.85 -3.09
C GLN A 383 58.63 41.10 -3.97
N PRO A 384 57.95 42.29 -3.88
CA PRO A 384 56.52 42.67 -3.78
C PRO A 384 56.15 43.97 -4.60
N ALA A 385 54.96 44.55 -4.32
CA ALA A 385 54.42 45.91 -4.65
C ALA A 385 53.82 46.09 -6.07
N ASP A 386 52.70 46.78 -6.33
CA ASP A 386 52.07 47.96 -5.71
C ASP A 386 50.53 47.96 -5.95
N GLU A 387 49.79 48.60 -5.03
CA GLU A 387 48.46 49.19 -5.23
C GLU A 387 48.65 50.66 -5.71
N PRO A 388 47.72 51.27 -6.49
CA PRO A 388 46.59 51.94 -5.82
C PRO A 388 45.27 52.05 -6.61
N GLU A 389 44.25 52.42 -5.83
CA GLU A 389 42.87 52.82 -6.11
C GLU A 389 42.57 53.61 -7.39
N ALA A 390 41.40 53.33 -8.00
CA ALA A 390 40.50 54.36 -8.53
C ALA A 390 39.05 53.86 -8.72
N SER A 391 38.12 54.63 -8.15
CA SER A 391 36.66 54.53 -8.21
C SER A 391 36.05 54.75 -9.60
N ALA A 392 34.96 54.03 -9.96
CA ALA A 392 33.66 54.63 -10.34
C ALA A 392 32.65 53.63 -10.97
N GLN A 393 31.43 53.67 -10.42
CA GLN A 393 30.12 53.63 -11.11
C GLN A 393 29.58 52.33 -11.78
N ALA A 394 28.59 51.75 -11.08
CA ALA A 394 27.26 51.38 -11.57
C ALA A 394 27.06 50.90 -13.02
N THR A 395 26.69 49.63 -13.20
CA THR A 395 25.54 49.25 -14.05
C THR A 395 24.88 47.97 -13.52
N ASN A 396 23.67 48.14 -12.99
CA ASN A 396 22.73 47.05 -12.73
C ASN A 396 21.88 46.89 -14.00
N ARG A 397 22.13 45.87 -14.82
CA ARG A 397 21.27 45.46 -15.95
C ARG A 397 21.52 44.00 -16.34
N GLY A 398 20.47 43.19 -16.28
CA GLY A 398 20.22 42.17 -17.31
C GLY A 398 20.25 40.69 -16.92
N LEU A 399 19.34 40.24 -16.05
CA LEU A 399 18.93 38.83 -15.96
C LEU A 399 17.40 38.73 -15.88
N SER A 400 16.71 38.99 -16.99
CA SER A 400 15.27 38.70 -17.12
C SER A 400 14.78 38.31 -18.51
N SER A 401 15.64 38.12 -19.51
CA SER A 401 15.18 37.74 -20.87
C SER A 401 15.16 36.23 -21.17
N GLY A 402 15.76 35.37 -20.33
CA GLY A 402 15.89 33.93 -20.64
C GLY A 402 14.67 33.04 -20.38
N ARG A 403 13.66 33.52 -19.64
CA ARG A 403 12.49 32.69 -19.26
C ARG A 403 11.30 32.77 -20.23
N SER A 404 11.23 33.79 -21.08
CA SER A 404 10.08 33.97 -21.99
C SER A 404 10.19 33.19 -23.30
N GLU A 405 11.39 32.84 -23.76
CA GLU A 405 11.58 32.06 -25.00
C GLU A 405 11.41 30.56 -24.76
N ALA A 406 11.84 30.04 -23.61
CA ALA A 406 11.67 28.63 -23.25
C ALA A 406 10.19 28.22 -23.12
N VAL A 407 9.33 29.12 -22.61
CA VAL A 407 7.90 28.87 -22.43
C VAL A 407 7.12 28.95 -23.76
N LYS A 408 7.59 29.76 -24.72
CA LYS A 408 7.01 29.82 -26.09
C LYS A 408 7.42 28.62 -26.94
N ALA A 409 8.65 28.13 -26.80
CA ALA A 409 9.13 26.93 -27.49
C ALA A 409 8.41 25.66 -27.03
N ALA A 410 8.18 25.52 -25.71
CA ALA A 410 7.46 24.36 -25.16
C ALA A 410 5.98 24.30 -25.57
N ARG A 411 5.34 25.46 -25.76
CA ARG A 411 3.92 25.54 -26.18
C ARG A 411 3.73 25.27 -27.67
N ALA A 412 4.68 25.68 -28.51
CA ALA A 412 4.68 25.36 -29.94
C ALA A 412 4.93 23.86 -30.22
N ALA A 413 5.76 23.19 -29.39
CA ALA A 413 5.99 21.75 -29.49
C ALA A 413 4.78 20.92 -29.04
N PHE A 414 4.00 21.41 -28.08
CA PHE A 414 2.80 20.73 -27.59
C PHE A 414 1.65 20.78 -28.61
N ASP A 415 1.48 21.91 -29.31
CA ASP A 415 0.44 22.07 -30.35
C ASP A 415 0.74 21.29 -31.65
N GLN A 416 2.03 20.99 -31.93
CA GLN A 416 2.44 20.18 -33.09
C GLN A 416 2.21 18.66 -32.90
N LEU A 417 2.17 18.18 -31.65
CA LEU A 417 1.96 16.76 -31.35
C LEU A 417 0.49 16.33 -31.32
N HIS A 418 -0.45 17.28 -31.29
CA HIS A 418 -1.90 17.00 -31.17
C HIS A 418 -2.68 17.05 -32.49
N ASN A 419 -2.03 17.28 -33.64
CA ASN A 419 -2.73 17.56 -34.89
C ASN A 419 -2.26 16.76 -36.13
N ALA A 420 -1.76 15.54 -35.96
CA ALA A 420 -1.49 14.64 -37.08
C ALA A 420 -2.05 13.24 -36.82
N GLY A 421 -3.27 13.01 -37.33
CA GLY A 421 -3.79 11.68 -37.60
C GLY A 421 -3.57 11.31 -39.08
N ASP A 422 -3.48 9.99 -39.30
CA ASP A 422 -3.51 9.23 -40.57
C ASP A 422 -2.49 9.57 -41.68
N ASP A 423 -1.57 8.63 -41.94
CA ASP A 423 -1.47 7.84 -43.20
C ASP A 423 -0.04 7.30 -43.47
N GLY A 424 0.06 6.02 -43.82
CA GLY A 424 0.97 5.49 -44.84
C GLY A 424 2.48 5.29 -44.55
N SER A 425 2.92 4.03 -44.46
CA SER A 425 4.30 3.55 -44.76
C SER A 425 4.61 3.69 -46.28
N PRO A 426 5.85 3.48 -46.85
CA PRO A 426 7.07 2.85 -46.31
C PRO A 426 8.48 3.39 -46.77
N ALA A 427 9.54 2.73 -46.25
CA ALA A 427 10.84 2.37 -46.87
C ALA A 427 12.16 3.17 -46.62
N THR A 428 13.19 2.39 -46.24
CA THR A 428 14.68 2.49 -46.06
C THR A 428 15.51 3.06 -47.25
N PRO A 429 16.88 3.26 -47.23
CA PRO A 429 17.96 2.50 -46.53
C PRO A 429 19.29 3.21 -46.04
N ALA A 430 19.95 2.54 -45.08
CA ALA A 430 21.38 2.15 -44.85
C ALA A 430 22.67 3.00 -45.12
N ALA A 431 23.71 2.65 -44.32
CA ALA A 431 25.20 2.75 -44.47
C ALA A 431 25.91 3.80 -43.55
N GLU A 432 27.06 3.60 -42.89
CA GLU A 432 28.12 2.55 -42.89
C GLU A 432 29.08 2.68 -41.66
N LEU A 433 29.83 1.60 -41.35
CA LEU A 433 30.84 1.33 -40.28
C LEU A 433 32.26 1.94 -40.62
N PRO A 434 33.49 1.61 -40.05
CA PRO A 434 33.93 0.43 -39.24
C PRO A 434 35.24 0.47 -38.33
N LEU A 435 35.58 -0.71 -37.73
CA LEU A 435 36.87 -1.35 -37.26
C LEU A 435 37.47 -0.99 -35.86
N GLU A 436 37.55 -1.86 -34.81
CA GLU A 436 38.17 -3.21 -34.53
C GLU A 436 39.58 -3.15 -33.86
N PRO A 437 39.98 -4.02 -32.88
CA PRO A 437 40.11 -5.49 -33.06
C PRO A 437 39.86 -6.46 -31.87
N ASP A 438 39.55 -7.71 -32.27
CA ASP A 438 39.79 -9.07 -31.74
C ASP A 438 39.89 -9.42 -30.23
N THR A 439 39.02 -10.34 -29.79
CA THR A 439 39.41 -11.63 -29.15
C THR A 439 38.30 -12.68 -29.32
N ALA A 440 38.61 -13.70 -30.11
CA ALA A 440 37.72 -14.78 -30.52
C ALA A 440 37.65 -15.90 -29.46
N SER A 441 36.61 -15.90 -28.64
CA SER A 441 36.01 -17.12 -28.04
C SER A 441 34.69 -16.85 -27.29
N GLU A 442 34.37 -15.59 -26.98
CA GLU A 442 33.08 -15.16 -26.40
C GLU A 442 32.04 -14.74 -27.46
N GLN A 443 32.46 -14.48 -28.70
CA GLN A 443 31.63 -13.87 -29.74
C GLN A 443 30.54 -14.77 -30.34
N ALA A 444 30.56 -16.10 -30.10
CA ALA A 444 29.50 -16.99 -30.56
C ALA A 444 28.24 -16.93 -29.67
N GLY A 445 28.40 -16.67 -28.37
CA GLY A 445 27.28 -16.54 -27.43
C GLY A 445 26.58 -15.19 -27.52
N ASP A 446 27.33 -14.12 -27.75
CA ASP A 446 26.80 -12.75 -27.79
C ASP A 446 25.93 -12.48 -29.02
N LYS A 447 26.25 -13.09 -30.16
CA LYS A 447 25.45 -12.94 -31.39
C LYS A 447 24.11 -13.65 -31.27
N ALA A 448 24.09 -14.85 -30.67
CA ALA A 448 22.85 -15.58 -30.38
C ALA A 448 21.98 -14.86 -29.31
N ALA A 449 22.61 -14.22 -28.32
CA ALA A 449 21.91 -13.44 -27.30
C ALA A 449 21.26 -12.15 -27.86
N GLN A 450 21.95 -11.42 -28.74
CA GLN A 450 21.39 -10.24 -29.42
C GLN A 450 20.30 -10.61 -30.43
N ASP A 451 20.45 -11.74 -31.14
CA ASP A 451 19.44 -12.28 -32.03
C ASP A 451 18.17 -12.69 -31.25
N TRP A 452 18.31 -13.22 -30.03
CA TRP A 452 17.16 -13.54 -29.17
C TRP A 452 16.44 -12.28 -28.64
N ALA A 453 17.20 -11.28 -28.16
CA ALA A 453 16.61 -10.06 -27.62
C ALA A 453 15.82 -9.27 -28.67
N SER A 454 16.32 -9.23 -29.92
CA SER A 454 15.61 -8.60 -31.05
C SER A 454 14.39 -9.40 -31.49
N LEU A 455 14.47 -10.72 -31.49
CA LEU A 455 13.34 -11.61 -31.82
C LEU A 455 12.27 -11.61 -30.73
N GLN A 456 12.65 -11.45 -29.45
CA GLN A 456 11.68 -11.28 -28.37
C GLN A 456 10.82 -10.03 -28.56
N ALA A 457 11.43 -8.93 -29.03
CA ALA A 457 10.71 -7.68 -29.26
C ALA A 457 9.67 -7.78 -30.40
N SER A 458 9.82 -8.74 -31.32
CA SER A 458 8.86 -9.01 -32.40
C SER A 458 7.80 -10.06 -32.05
N LEU A 459 7.89 -10.71 -30.88
CA LEU A 459 6.90 -11.68 -30.41
C LEU A 459 5.82 -10.99 -29.56
N ASP A 460 4.55 -11.25 -29.87
CA ASP A 460 3.41 -10.76 -29.09
C ASP A 460 3.20 -11.62 -27.82
N LEU A 461 4.14 -11.53 -26.87
CA LEU A 461 4.11 -12.25 -25.59
C LEU A 461 3.43 -11.40 -24.52
N SER A 462 2.63 -11.99 -23.63
CA SER A 462 1.98 -11.28 -22.52
C SER A 462 2.28 -11.90 -21.15
N GLY A 463 2.27 -11.06 -20.10
CA GLY A 463 2.34 -11.47 -18.70
C GLY A 463 3.58 -12.32 -18.34
N VAL A 464 3.35 -13.45 -17.68
CA VAL A 464 4.39 -14.35 -17.15
C VAL A 464 5.26 -14.93 -18.26
N THR A 465 4.71 -15.19 -19.45
CA THR A 465 5.49 -15.69 -20.61
C THR A 465 6.49 -14.66 -21.13
N ARG A 466 6.15 -13.35 -21.06
CA ARG A 466 7.07 -12.27 -21.45
C ARG A 466 8.23 -12.14 -20.46
N GLU A 467 7.93 -12.16 -19.17
CA GLU A 467 8.97 -12.10 -18.12
C GLU A 467 9.85 -13.35 -18.13
N PHE A 468 9.28 -14.53 -18.39
CA PHE A 468 10.05 -15.76 -18.57
C PHE A 468 10.99 -15.65 -19.78
N ALA A 469 10.46 -15.27 -20.96
CA ALA A 469 11.25 -15.14 -22.19
C ALA A 469 12.39 -14.11 -22.10
N ARG A 470 12.22 -13.02 -21.32
CA ARG A 470 13.23 -11.96 -21.16
C ARG A 470 14.49 -12.44 -20.44
N ASN A 471 14.33 -13.46 -19.62
CA ASN A 471 15.42 -13.99 -18.81
C ASN A 471 15.93 -15.34 -19.32
N LEU A 472 15.50 -15.77 -20.51
CA LEU A 472 16.07 -16.92 -21.21
C LEU A 472 17.30 -16.49 -22.01
N GLN A 473 18.33 -17.32 -21.96
CA GLN A 473 19.52 -17.14 -22.78
C GLN A 473 19.54 -18.20 -23.88
N LEU A 474 19.60 -17.78 -25.15
CA LEU A 474 19.66 -18.70 -26.28
C LEU A 474 21.08 -19.27 -26.41
N GLU A 475 21.24 -20.59 -26.21
CA GLU A 475 22.53 -21.25 -26.37
C GLU A 475 22.76 -21.71 -27.81
N LYS A 476 21.75 -22.35 -28.42
CA LYS A 476 21.84 -22.92 -29.76
C LYS A 476 20.50 -22.84 -30.48
N ARG A 477 20.55 -22.50 -31.76
CA ARG A 477 19.40 -22.47 -32.67
C ARG A 477 19.67 -23.37 -33.87
N ASP A 478 18.80 -24.34 -34.07
CA ASP A 478 18.71 -25.16 -35.28
C ASP A 478 17.35 -24.91 -35.96
N GLU A 479 17.17 -25.35 -37.21
CA GLU A 479 15.95 -25.04 -38.00
C GLU A 479 14.65 -25.53 -37.33
N LYS A 480 14.72 -26.54 -36.47
CA LYS A 480 13.54 -27.10 -35.77
C LYS A 480 13.66 -27.19 -34.25
N ARG A 481 14.86 -26.95 -33.69
CA ARG A 481 15.13 -27.11 -32.25
C ARG A 481 15.92 -25.93 -31.70
N TRP A 482 15.40 -25.34 -30.64
CA TRP A 482 16.01 -24.18 -29.99
C TRP A 482 16.31 -24.54 -28.55
N ARG A 483 17.56 -24.30 -28.14
CA ARG A 483 18.03 -24.60 -26.80
C ARG A 483 18.25 -23.33 -26.00
N PHE A 484 17.63 -23.27 -24.83
CA PHE A 484 17.68 -22.13 -23.93
C PHE A 484 18.20 -22.53 -22.55
N LEU A 485 19.02 -21.65 -21.97
CA LEU A 485 19.42 -21.71 -20.58
C LEU A 485 18.42 -20.91 -19.73
N VAL A 486 17.93 -21.55 -18.66
CA VAL A 486 17.03 -20.97 -17.66
C VAL A 486 17.83 -20.74 -16.38
N PRO A 487 17.90 -19.51 -15.86
CA PRO A 487 18.48 -19.24 -14.54
C PRO A 487 17.70 -19.97 -13.43
N ASP A 488 18.40 -20.57 -12.45
CA ASP A 488 17.79 -21.36 -11.37
C ASP A 488 16.67 -20.61 -10.60
N ALA A 489 16.80 -19.29 -10.47
CA ALA A 489 15.80 -18.44 -9.81
C ALA A 489 14.43 -18.41 -10.54
N LEU A 490 14.38 -18.84 -11.80
CA LEU A 490 13.20 -18.76 -12.67
C LEU A 490 12.65 -20.14 -13.07
N GLU A 491 13.23 -21.23 -12.54
CA GLU A 491 12.78 -22.60 -12.79
C GLU A 491 11.27 -22.76 -12.51
N GLN A 492 10.77 -22.18 -11.41
CA GLN A 492 9.35 -22.25 -11.03
C GLN A 492 8.42 -21.46 -11.96
N LEU A 493 8.93 -20.51 -12.74
CA LEU A 493 8.15 -19.75 -13.72
C LEU A 493 8.03 -20.49 -15.06
N GLY A 494 8.92 -21.47 -15.31
CA GLY A 494 8.92 -22.35 -16.47
C GLY A 494 7.86 -23.45 -16.43
N SER A 495 6.64 -23.13 -16.01
CA SER A 495 5.52 -24.10 -16.04
C SER A 495 5.19 -24.56 -17.47
N GLN A 496 4.68 -25.78 -17.63
CA GLN A 496 4.37 -26.35 -18.96
C GLN A 496 3.41 -25.47 -19.80
N SER A 497 2.56 -24.67 -19.17
CA SER A 497 1.67 -23.72 -19.86
C SER A 497 2.44 -22.52 -20.43
N VAL A 498 3.44 -22.01 -19.70
CA VAL A 498 4.29 -20.89 -20.14
C VAL A 498 5.19 -21.34 -21.29
N ILE A 499 5.77 -22.55 -21.20
CA ILE A 499 6.59 -23.14 -22.26
C ILE A 499 5.77 -23.35 -23.54
N ARG A 500 4.55 -23.89 -23.44
CA ARG A 500 3.65 -24.06 -24.59
C ARG A 500 3.22 -22.72 -25.22
N SER A 501 2.95 -21.71 -24.39
CA SER A 501 2.61 -20.36 -24.86
C SER A 501 3.78 -19.73 -25.64
N LEU A 502 5.02 -19.87 -25.13
CA LEU A 502 6.23 -19.41 -25.81
C LEU A 502 6.47 -20.16 -27.13
N GLN A 503 6.31 -21.49 -27.13
CA GLN A 503 6.44 -22.33 -28.32
C GLN A 503 5.43 -21.97 -29.41
N SER A 504 4.17 -21.73 -29.01
CA SER A 504 3.11 -21.30 -29.94
C SER A 504 3.44 -19.95 -30.55
N ALA A 505 3.87 -18.97 -29.76
CA ALA A 505 4.24 -17.64 -30.25
C ALA A 505 5.42 -17.70 -31.24
N LEU A 506 6.44 -18.51 -30.93
CA LEU A 506 7.59 -18.72 -31.82
C LEU A 506 7.19 -19.41 -33.12
N SER A 507 6.37 -20.45 -33.06
CA SER A 507 5.94 -21.20 -34.25
C SER A 507 5.06 -20.34 -35.17
N THR A 508 4.19 -19.49 -34.59
CA THR A 508 3.39 -18.51 -35.34
C THR A 508 4.27 -17.46 -36.02
N HIS A 509 5.31 -16.98 -35.35
CA HIS A 509 6.21 -15.95 -35.91
C HIS A 509 7.13 -16.51 -37.00
N LEU A 510 7.59 -17.76 -36.87
CA LEU A 510 8.53 -18.40 -37.79
C LEU A 510 7.86 -19.17 -38.94
N GLY A 511 6.54 -19.38 -38.86
CA GLY A 511 5.76 -20.07 -39.90
C GLY A 511 6.01 -21.58 -40.00
N HIS A 512 6.71 -22.18 -39.04
CA HIS A 512 6.96 -23.62 -38.92
C HIS A 512 7.00 -24.03 -37.44
N GLU A 513 6.74 -25.30 -37.15
CA GLU A 513 6.77 -25.81 -35.77
C GLU A 513 8.20 -25.85 -35.22
N VAL A 514 8.37 -25.29 -34.03
CA VAL A 514 9.64 -25.25 -33.30
C VAL A 514 9.53 -26.08 -32.02
N THR A 515 10.57 -26.86 -31.71
CA THR A 515 10.72 -27.57 -30.43
C THR A 515 11.65 -26.78 -29.50
N LEU A 516 11.24 -26.59 -28.24
CA LEU A 516 12.03 -25.89 -27.22
C LEU A 516 12.67 -26.88 -26.25
N ASP A 517 14.00 -26.81 -26.10
CA ASP A 517 14.77 -27.55 -25.10
C ASP A 517 15.28 -26.55 -24.03
N LEU A 518 14.82 -26.69 -22.79
CA LEU A 518 15.17 -25.80 -21.68
C LEU A 518 16.10 -26.52 -20.70
N HIS A 519 17.21 -25.89 -20.31
CA HIS A 519 18.16 -26.47 -19.35
C HIS A 519 18.51 -25.44 -18.27
N THR A 520 18.68 -25.90 -17.03
CA THR A 520 19.31 -25.12 -15.95
C THR A 520 20.78 -25.56 -15.84
N GLU A 521 21.66 -24.72 -15.29
CA GLU A 521 23.10 -25.03 -15.17
C GLU A 521 23.39 -26.34 -14.39
N ALA A 522 22.40 -26.87 -13.65
CA ALA A 522 22.52 -28.10 -12.88
C ALA A 522 21.70 -29.31 -13.41
N ARG A 523 20.69 -29.17 -14.27
CA ARG A 523 19.84 -30.29 -14.75
C ARG A 523 19.06 -30.00 -16.05
N PRO A 524 18.78 -31.01 -16.91
CA PRO A 524 17.85 -30.84 -18.02
C PRO A 524 16.40 -30.76 -17.53
N LEU A 525 15.67 -29.73 -17.96
CA LEU A 525 14.23 -29.57 -17.72
C LEU A 525 13.49 -29.95 -19.02
N GLU A 526 12.79 -31.08 -18.98
CA GLU A 526 11.80 -31.57 -19.96
C GLU A 526 11.86 -31.01 -21.41
N SER A 527 12.30 -31.85 -22.35
CA SER A 527 12.06 -31.61 -23.79
C SER A 527 10.59 -31.89 -24.11
N VAL A 528 9.87 -30.92 -24.67
CA VAL A 528 8.50 -31.14 -25.17
C VAL A 528 8.58 -31.72 -26.58
N ALA A 529 8.62 -33.04 -26.70
CA ALA A 529 8.51 -33.71 -27.99
C ALA A 529 7.04 -33.71 -28.47
N ALA A 530 6.82 -33.34 -29.75
CA ALA A 530 5.50 -33.28 -30.37
C ALA A 530 4.77 -34.63 -30.32
N VAL A 531 3.54 -34.61 -29.78
CA VAL A 531 2.51 -35.64 -29.96
C VAL A 531 1.25 -34.97 -30.48
#